data_AF-A0A133NNR2-F1
#
_entry.id   AF-A0A133NNR2-F1
#
_cell.length_a   1.000
_cell.length_b   1.000
_cell.length_c   1.000
_cell.angle_alpha   90.00
_cell.angle_beta   90.00
_cell.angle_gamma   90.00
#
_symmetry.space_group_name_H-M   'P 1'
#
loop_
_entity.id
_entity.type
_entity.pdbx_description
1 polymer ?
#
loop_
_entity_poly.entity_id
_entity_poly.type
_entity_poly.pdbx_seq_one_letter_code
_entity_poly.pdbx_strand_id
1 'polypeptide(L)'
;MCYSKNINLSINNGLKRSEEADNRYLNPDNDPRGVWQSDNFSVGPAVESNIYKIVSPSGRENYPPNGRSWRVSEEKFKEMLLDNRVWFGDDGNGVPRQKRFLSEVKNSITPMTIWKYTEVGHSQDATKKLKELFDEVHVFDYSKTVELIKRCIELYTIQGDIVLDFFSGSSTTAHSVMQLNAEDGGNRKYIMVQLPELCDESSEAYKAGYKNICEIGKERIRRAGEKIKSNESLPLENREKLDIGFKVFKLDCSNIKEWDTDTE
;
A
#
# COMPACT_ATOMS: atom_id res chain seq x y z
N MET A 1 -13.06 3.48 9.39
CA MET A 1 -13.96 2.35 9.08
C MET A 1 -13.78 1.98 7.62
N CYS A 2 -13.74 0.69 7.28
CA CYS A 2 -13.66 0.20 5.91
C CYS A 2 -14.81 -0.78 5.68
N TYR A 3 -15.55 -0.60 4.60
CA TYR A 3 -16.69 -1.44 4.22
C TYR A 3 -16.55 -1.90 2.79
N SER A 4 -17.09 -3.07 2.50
CA SER A 4 -17.19 -3.60 1.15
C SER A 4 -18.65 -3.76 0.76
N LYS A 5 -18.96 -3.48 -0.51
CA LYS A 5 -20.25 -3.79 -1.11
C LYS A 5 -20.51 -5.30 -1.13
N ASN A 6 -19.47 -6.10 -1.38
CA ASN A 6 -19.53 -7.56 -1.33
C ASN A 6 -18.17 -8.10 -0.86
N ILE A 7 -18.12 -8.61 0.37
CA ILE A 7 -16.88 -9.06 1.01
C ILE A 7 -16.21 -10.23 0.26
N ASN A 8 -16.99 -11.07 -0.43
CA ASN A 8 -16.45 -12.22 -1.16
C ASN A 8 -15.72 -11.81 -2.45
N LEU A 9 -15.96 -10.59 -2.94
CA LEU A 9 -15.29 -10.03 -4.12
C LEU A 9 -14.17 -9.05 -3.74
N SER A 10 -14.00 -8.74 -2.45
CA SER A 10 -12.97 -7.81 -2.00
C SER A 10 -11.60 -8.46 -2.00
N ILE A 11 -10.70 -7.87 -2.78
CA ILE A 11 -9.29 -8.26 -2.85
C ILE A 11 -8.47 -7.18 -2.17
N ASN A 12 -7.68 -7.58 -1.17
CA ASN A 12 -6.64 -6.74 -0.61
C ASN A 12 -5.33 -7.09 -1.33
N ASN A 13 -4.72 -6.10 -2.00
CA ASN A 13 -3.51 -6.29 -2.80
C ASN A 13 -2.26 -6.52 -1.92
N GLY A 14 -2.35 -6.20 -0.63
CA GLY A 14 -1.21 -6.09 0.28
C GLY A 14 -0.39 -4.84 -0.02
N LEU A 15 0.72 -4.68 0.71
CA LEU A 15 1.70 -3.62 0.47
C LEU A 15 2.92 -4.21 -0.21
N LYS A 16 3.64 -3.40 -1.01
CA LYS A 16 4.96 -3.82 -1.52
C LYS A 16 5.90 -4.17 -0.37
N ARG A 17 6.70 -5.22 -0.57
CA ARG A 17 7.80 -5.57 0.34
C ARG A 17 8.85 -4.47 0.34
N SER A 18 9.46 -4.22 1.50
CA SER A 18 10.58 -3.28 1.61
C SER A 18 11.88 -3.95 1.20
N GLU A 19 12.84 -3.17 0.69
CA GLU A 19 14.17 -3.67 0.33
C GLU A 19 14.88 -4.29 1.55
N GLU A 20 14.68 -3.76 2.77
CA GLU A 20 15.28 -4.38 3.96
C GLU A 20 14.68 -5.76 4.29
N ALA A 21 13.44 -6.04 3.85
CA ALA A 21 12.88 -7.37 3.97
C ALA A 21 13.54 -8.36 3.00
N ASP A 22 13.85 -7.91 1.79
CA ASP A 22 14.44 -8.74 0.74
C ASP A 22 15.93 -8.96 0.96
N ASN A 23 16.67 -7.96 1.47
CA ASN A 23 18.08 -8.05 1.82
C ASN A 23 18.39 -9.07 2.93
N ARG A 24 17.37 -9.54 3.67
CA ARG A 24 17.53 -10.60 4.65
C ARG A 24 17.53 -12.01 4.05
N TYR A 25 17.29 -12.16 2.74
CA TYR A 25 17.37 -13.44 2.04
C TYR A 25 18.80 -13.66 1.56
N LEU A 26 19.34 -14.86 1.78
CA LEU A 26 20.71 -15.24 1.42
C LEU A 26 20.70 -16.59 0.70
N ASN A 27 21.79 -16.93 0.02
CA ASN A 27 21.96 -18.25 -0.60
C ASN A 27 23.26 -18.92 -0.16
N PRO A 28 23.41 -19.28 1.13
CA PRO A 28 24.68 -19.77 1.67
C PRO A 28 25.10 -21.12 1.09
N ASP A 29 24.16 -21.90 0.58
CA ASP A 29 24.37 -23.25 0.05
C ASP A 29 24.27 -23.33 -1.48
N ASN A 30 24.28 -22.18 -2.17
CA ASN A 30 24.23 -22.09 -3.64
C ASN A 30 23.06 -22.86 -4.27
N ASP A 31 21.89 -22.82 -3.63
CA ASP A 31 20.68 -23.43 -4.18
C ASP A 31 20.31 -22.78 -5.54
N PRO A 32 20.04 -23.56 -6.60
CA PRO A 32 19.76 -23.03 -7.93
C PRO A 32 18.47 -22.19 -8.02
N ARG A 33 17.59 -22.29 -7.03
CA ARG A 33 16.36 -21.48 -6.95
C ARG A 33 16.59 -20.05 -6.45
N GLY A 34 17.81 -19.72 -6.05
CA GLY A 34 18.23 -18.40 -5.61
C GLY A 34 18.12 -18.20 -4.09
N VAL A 35 18.04 -16.93 -3.68
CA VAL A 35 18.08 -16.54 -2.26
C VAL A 35 16.85 -17.03 -1.49
N TRP A 36 17.08 -17.44 -0.24
CA TRP A 36 16.07 -17.98 0.65
C TRP A 36 16.28 -17.54 2.11
N GLN A 37 15.27 -17.75 2.94
CA GLN A 37 15.36 -17.54 4.39
C GLN A 37 15.09 -18.82 5.18
N SER A 38 15.78 -18.94 6.30
CA SER A 38 15.64 -20.04 7.24
C SER A 38 14.42 -19.82 8.15
N ASP A 39 13.35 -20.58 7.93
CA ASP A 39 12.16 -20.58 8.79
C ASP A 39 12.15 -21.79 9.73
N ASN A 40 11.40 -21.67 10.82
CA ASN A 40 11.19 -22.73 11.79
C ASN A 40 10.48 -23.91 11.14
N PHE A 41 10.97 -25.13 11.37
CA PHE A 41 10.33 -26.35 10.88
C PHE A 41 9.27 -26.92 11.85
N SER A 42 9.14 -26.32 13.04
CA SER A 42 8.16 -26.72 14.06
C SER A 42 7.03 -25.69 14.22
N VAL A 43 5.85 -26.16 14.62
CA VAL A 43 4.65 -25.36 14.87
C VAL A 43 3.96 -25.82 16.15
N GLY A 44 3.27 -24.90 16.83
CA GLY A 44 2.40 -25.21 17.96
C GLY A 44 0.94 -24.86 17.62
N PRO A 45 -0.06 -25.48 18.28
CA PRO A 45 0.08 -26.56 19.25
C PRO A 45 0.57 -27.87 18.61
N ALA A 46 1.10 -28.79 19.42
CA ALA A 46 1.62 -30.06 18.93
C ALA A 46 0.52 -30.93 18.31
N VAL A 47 0.82 -31.55 17.17
CA VAL A 47 0.04 -32.62 16.56
C VAL A 47 0.84 -33.91 16.69
N GLU A 48 0.27 -34.89 17.40
CA GLU A 48 0.97 -36.13 17.78
C GLU A 48 1.53 -36.90 16.56
N SER A 49 0.77 -36.97 15.47
CA SER A 49 1.21 -37.63 14.23
C SER A 49 2.43 -36.98 13.56
N ASN A 50 2.74 -35.72 13.90
CA ASN A 50 3.88 -34.98 13.36
C ASN A 50 5.04 -34.86 14.37
N ILE A 51 5.07 -35.74 15.38
CA ILE A 51 6.19 -35.88 16.32
C ILE A 51 6.95 -37.14 15.93
N TYR A 52 8.00 -36.97 15.13
CA TYR A 52 8.88 -38.06 14.70
C TYR A 52 10.34 -37.60 14.72
N LYS A 53 11.26 -38.56 14.68
CA LYS A 53 12.69 -38.29 14.69
C LYS A 53 13.17 -37.81 13.32
N ILE A 54 13.95 -36.73 13.31
CA ILE A 54 14.72 -36.30 12.14
C ILE A 54 16.21 -36.42 12.47
N VAL A 55 16.96 -37.14 11.63
CA VAL A 55 18.42 -37.25 11.74
C VAL A 55 19.06 -36.26 10.76
N SER A 56 19.92 -35.39 11.26
CA SER A 56 20.67 -34.43 10.41
C SER A 56 21.81 -35.13 9.66
N PRO A 57 22.41 -34.49 8.64
CA PRO A 57 23.58 -35.04 7.94
C PRO A 57 24.76 -35.41 8.85
N SER A 58 24.94 -34.69 9.97
CA SER A 58 25.97 -35.02 10.99
C SER A 58 25.65 -36.26 11.83
N GLY A 59 24.45 -36.84 11.69
CA GLY A 59 23.97 -37.95 12.52
C GLY A 59 23.24 -37.51 13.80
N ARG A 60 23.08 -36.21 14.04
CA ARG A 60 22.36 -35.69 15.22
C ARG A 60 20.87 -36.00 15.12
N GLU A 61 20.31 -36.56 16.18
CA GLU A 61 18.87 -36.78 16.31
C GLU A 61 18.15 -35.50 16.79
N ASN A 62 17.08 -35.13 16.09
CA ASN A 62 16.29 -33.95 16.38
C ASN A 62 14.82 -34.33 16.56
N TYR A 63 14.22 -33.81 17.63
CA TYR A 63 12.79 -33.86 17.93
C TYR A 63 12.24 -32.43 18.01
N PRO A 64 10.93 -32.23 17.77
CA PRO A 64 10.36 -30.91 17.91
C PRO A 64 10.42 -30.47 19.39
N PRO A 65 10.53 -29.16 19.67
CA PRO A 65 10.50 -28.66 21.04
C PRO A 65 9.21 -29.07 21.78
N ASN A 66 9.27 -29.15 23.11
CA ASN A 66 8.11 -29.50 23.92
C ASN A 66 6.90 -28.58 23.63
N GLY A 67 5.70 -29.17 23.50
CA GLY A 67 4.46 -28.46 23.13
C GLY A 67 4.33 -28.11 21.66
N ARG A 68 5.25 -28.57 20.79
CA ARG A 68 5.24 -28.36 19.34
C ARG A 68 5.38 -29.70 18.60
N SER A 69 5.04 -29.69 17.32
CA SER A 69 5.31 -30.77 16.37
C SER A 69 6.00 -30.23 15.12
N TRP A 70 6.47 -31.10 14.24
CA TRP A 70 6.90 -30.67 12.91
C TRP A 70 5.72 -30.11 12.12
N ARG A 71 6.00 -29.18 11.20
CA ARG A 71 4.99 -28.56 10.33
C ARG A 71 4.36 -29.54 9.34
N VAL A 72 5.06 -30.63 9.04
CA VAL A 72 4.70 -31.59 7.98
C VAL A 72 4.85 -33.02 8.48
N SER A 73 4.15 -33.96 7.84
CA SER A 73 4.27 -35.39 8.12
C SER A 73 5.66 -35.92 7.74
N GLU A 74 6.01 -37.11 8.20
CA GLU A 74 7.31 -37.72 7.89
C GLU A 74 7.50 -37.97 6.39
N GLU A 75 6.45 -38.37 5.69
CA GLU A 75 6.45 -38.57 4.24
C GLU A 75 6.75 -37.25 3.53
N LYS A 76 6.04 -36.18 3.91
CA LYS A 76 6.25 -34.87 3.30
C LYS A 76 7.63 -34.30 3.63
N PHE A 77 8.16 -34.57 4.83
CA PHE A 77 9.53 -34.22 5.17
C PHE A 77 10.53 -34.90 4.23
N LYS A 78 10.38 -36.20 3.94
CA LYS A 78 11.24 -36.93 3.00
C LYS A 78 11.19 -36.32 1.59
N GLU A 79 10.00 -35.95 1.10
CA GLU A 79 9.86 -35.22 -0.17
C GLU A 79 10.61 -33.89 -0.14
N MET A 80 10.43 -33.09 0.92
CA MET A 80 11.11 -31.80 1.06
C MET A 80 12.62 -31.94 1.16
N LEU A 81 13.11 -33.01 1.79
CA LEU A 81 14.53 -33.30 1.88
C LEU A 81 15.12 -33.64 0.51
N LEU A 82 14.43 -34.47 -0.29
CA LEU A 82 14.82 -34.79 -1.67
C LEU A 82 14.81 -33.54 -2.58
N ASP A 83 13.84 -32.65 -2.38
CA ASP A 83 13.76 -31.36 -3.08
C ASP A 83 14.69 -30.29 -2.47
N ASN A 84 15.63 -30.66 -1.60
CA ASN A 84 16.61 -29.75 -0.98
C ASN A 84 15.95 -28.52 -0.31
N ARG A 85 14.76 -28.67 0.29
CA ARG A 85 14.01 -27.59 0.98
C ARG A 85 14.25 -27.55 2.49
N VAL A 86 15.05 -28.47 3.00
CA VAL A 86 15.40 -28.56 4.42
C VAL A 86 16.87 -28.18 4.58
N TRP A 87 17.15 -27.28 5.51
CA TRP A 87 18.50 -26.85 5.85
C TRP A 87 18.83 -27.19 7.30
N PHE A 88 20.05 -27.65 7.54
CA PHE A 88 20.54 -28.10 8.84
C PHE A 88 21.71 -27.25 9.35
N GLY A 89 21.82 -25.99 8.92
CA GLY A 89 23.01 -25.18 9.19
C GLY A 89 24.17 -25.48 8.22
N ASP A 90 25.20 -24.63 8.26
CA ASP A 90 26.35 -24.73 7.34
C ASP A 90 27.18 -26.01 7.58
N ASP A 91 27.18 -26.53 8.81
CA ASP A 91 27.88 -27.76 9.22
C ASP A 91 27.00 -29.02 9.17
N GLY A 92 25.73 -28.89 8.78
CA GLY A 92 24.77 -29.99 8.76
C GLY A 92 24.42 -30.55 10.14
N ASN A 93 24.71 -29.83 11.23
CA ASN A 93 24.53 -30.29 12.62
C ASN A 93 23.38 -29.57 13.36
N GLY A 94 22.74 -28.61 12.71
CA GLY A 94 21.60 -27.87 13.22
C GLY A 94 20.30 -28.68 13.29
N VAL A 95 19.31 -28.07 13.93
CA VAL A 95 17.91 -28.55 13.86
C VAL A 95 17.37 -28.32 12.45
N PRO A 96 16.42 -29.14 11.96
CA PRO A 96 15.82 -28.92 10.64
C PRO A 96 15.16 -27.54 10.56
N ARG A 97 15.45 -26.82 9.49
CA ARG A 97 14.86 -25.52 9.12
C ARG A 97 14.29 -25.60 7.71
N GLN A 98 13.21 -24.87 7.46
CA GLN A 98 12.61 -24.80 6.12
C GLN A 98 13.29 -23.68 5.33
N LYS A 99 13.72 -23.96 4.10
CA LYS A 99 14.09 -22.91 3.15
C LYS A 99 12.83 -22.26 2.59
N ARG A 100 12.72 -20.94 2.73
CA ARG A 100 11.68 -20.13 2.08
C ARG A 100 12.31 -19.29 1.00
N PHE A 101 12.17 -19.72 -0.24
CA PHE A 101 12.77 -19.05 -1.40
C PHE A 101 12.06 -17.73 -1.70
N LEU A 102 12.82 -16.66 -1.93
CA LEU A 102 12.26 -15.35 -2.24
C LEU A 102 11.36 -15.40 -3.49
N SER A 103 11.77 -16.18 -4.49
CA SER A 103 11.04 -16.43 -5.73
C SER A 103 9.68 -17.08 -5.55
N GLU A 104 9.43 -17.73 -4.41
CA GLU A 104 8.17 -18.41 -4.10
C GLU A 104 7.30 -17.62 -3.10
N VAL A 105 7.84 -16.55 -2.51
CA VAL A 105 7.07 -15.70 -1.59
C VAL A 105 6.31 -14.65 -2.39
N LYS A 106 5.04 -14.40 -2.02
CA LYS A 106 4.27 -13.29 -2.59
C LYS A 106 5.04 -11.98 -2.44
N ASN A 107 5.06 -11.20 -3.51
CA ASN A 107 5.68 -9.87 -3.53
C ASN A 107 4.94 -8.83 -2.66
N SER A 108 3.82 -9.21 -2.03
CA SER A 108 3.07 -8.35 -1.12
C SER A 108 3.08 -8.85 0.33
N ILE A 109 3.08 -7.91 1.26
CA ILE A 109 2.91 -8.14 2.70
C ILE A 109 1.47 -7.81 3.12
N THR A 110 0.93 -8.61 4.03
CA THR A 110 -0.34 -8.27 4.67
C THR A 110 -0.15 -7.01 5.52
N PRO A 111 -0.93 -5.95 5.31
CA PRO A 111 -0.85 -4.74 6.13
C PRO A 111 -1.20 -5.05 7.59
N MET A 112 -0.47 -4.46 8.52
CA MET A 112 -0.82 -4.49 9.93
C MET A 112 -2.07 -3.63 10.19
N THR A 113 -2.85 -4.01 11.21
CA THR A 113 -4.06 -3.27 11.61
C THR A 113 -3.75 -1.85 12.10
N ILE A 114 -2.56 -1.64 12.68
CA ILE A 114 -2.11 -0.33 13.19
C ILE A 114 -1.07 0.23 12.22
N TRP A 115 -1.33 1.41 11.66
CA TRP A 115 -0.37 2.15 10.84
C TRP A 115 0.30 3.23 11.67
N LYS A 116 1.63 3.24 11.68
CA LYS A 116 2.41 4.20 12.46
C LYS A 116 2.61 5.48 11.68
N TYR A 117 2.72 6.62 12.37
CA TYR A 117 3.01 7.91 11.73
C TYR A 117 4.32 7.91 10.95
N THR A 118 5.30 7.08 11.34
CA THR A 118 6.57 6.90 10.62
C THR A 118 6.37 6.32 9.21
N GLU A 119 5.23 5.69 8.96
CA GLU A 119 4.91 5.03 7.69
C GLU A 119 3.90 5.82 6.85
N VAL A 120 2.96 6.52 7.49
CA VAL A 120 1.86 7.24 6.82
C VAL A 120 1.85 8.74 7.08
N GLY A 121 2.84 9.26 7.80
CA GLY A 121 2.94 10.65 8.25
C GLY A 121 1.98 11.02 9.38
N HIS A 122 2.03 12.29 9.78
CA HIS A 122 1.09 12.90 10.74
C HIS A 122 0.62 14.28 10.26
N SER A 123 -0.37 14.85 10.96
CA SER A 123 -1.05 16.08 10.55
C SER A 123 -0.12 17.29 10.37
N GLN A 124 0.87 17.48 11.25
CA GLN A 124 1.84 18.58 11.11
C GLN A 124 2.66 18.48 9.82
N ASP A 125 3.09 17.29 9.42
CA ASP A 125 3.80 17.06 8.16
C ASP A 125 2.90 17.32 6.95
N ALA A 126 1.62 16.96 7.03
CA ALA A 126 0.66 17.24 5.96
C ALA A 126 0.52 18.75 5.75
N THR A 127 0.35 19.51 6.83
CA THR A 127 0.28 20.99 6.77
C THR A 127 1.57 21.57 6.22
N LYS A 128 2.75 21.12 6.68
CA LYS A 128 4.04 21.60 6.20
C LYS A 128 4.22 21.35 4.69
N LYS A 129 4.04 20.11 4.24
CA LYS A 129 4.17 19.75 2.82
C LYS A 129 3.17 20.48 1.93
N LEU A 130 1.98 20.79 2.47
CA LEU A 130 0.99 21.59 1.75
C LEU A 130 1.44 23.05 1.63
N LYS A 131 1.95 23.66 2.70
CA LYS A 131 2.53 25.01 2.64
C LYS A 131 3.67 25.09 1.62
N GLU A 132 4.61 24.14 1.65
CA GLU A 132 5.71 24.06 0.68
C GLU A 132 5.20 23.96 -0.76
N LEU A 133 4.11 23.23 -1.01
CA LEU A 133 3.49 23.14 -2.33
C LEU A 133 2.83 24.46 -2.76
N PHE A 134 2.43 25.29 -1.80
CA PHE A 134 1.77 26.58 -2.00
C PHE A 134 2.71 27.77 -1.74
N ASP A 135 4.01 27.60 -1.98
CA ASP A 135 5.02 28.66 -1.84
C ASP A 135 5.00 29.31 -0.44
N GLU A 136 4.94 28.48 0.60
CA GLU A 136 4.84 28.84 2.02
C GLU A 136 3.52 29.49 2.46
N VAL A 137 2.53 29.58 1.58
CA VAL A 137 1.18 30.09 1.93
C VAL A 137 0.37 29.03 2.67
N HIS A 138 -0.19 29.39 3.83
CA HIS A 138 -1.09 28.52 4.58
C HIS A 138 -2.50 28.51 4.00
N VAL A 139 -2.76 27.60 3.08
CA VAL A 139 -4.05 27.55 2.37
C VAL A 139 -5.12 26.68 3.02
N PHE A 140 -4.78 25.75 3.92
CA PHE A 140 -5.75 24.78 4.45
C PHE A 140 -5.34 24.20 5.80
N ASP A 141 -6.21 24.32 6.80
CA ASP A 141 -6.07 23.69 8.11
C ASP A 141 -6.46 22.19 8.01
N TYR A 142 -5.60 21.27 8.47
CA TYR A 142 -5.93 19.83 8.61
C TYR A 142 -6.04 19.00 7.31
N SER A 143 -5.18 19.25 6.33
CA SER A 143 -5.05 18.31 5.21
C SER A 143 -4.61 16.91 5.69
N LYS A 144 -5.15 15.85 5.05
CA LYS A 144 -4.65 14.48 5.28
C LYS A 144 -3.29 14.33 4.61
N THR A 145 -2.44 13.46 5.16
CA THR A 145 -1.15 13.12 4.55
C THR A 145 -1.36 12.35 3.24
N VAL A 146 -0.49 12.60 2.27
CA VAL A 146 -0.49 11.85 0.99
C VAL A 146 -0.25 10.37 1.28
N GLU A 147 0.75 10.03 2.09
CA GLU A 147 1.09 8.62 2.38
C GLU A 147 -0.05 7.79 3.00
N LEU A 148 -0.87 8.41 3.86
CA LEU A 148 -2.03 7.72 4.43
C LEU A 148 -3.05 7.35 3.35
N ILE A 149 -3.40 8.31 2.49
CA ILE A 149 -4.38 8.09 1.43
C ILE A 149 -3.80 7.18 0.34
N LYS A 150 -2.51 7.33 0.03
CA LYS A 150 -1.74 6.45 -0.85
C LYS A 150 -1.87 5.00 -0.41
N ARG A 151 -1.62 4.73 0.87
CA ARG A 151 -1.75 3.39 1.46
C ARG A 151 -3.16 2.83 1.32
N CYS A 152 -4.20 3.64 1.58
CA CYS A 152 -5.59 3.20 1.39
C CYS A 152 -5.88 2.80 -0.07
N ILE A 153 -5.38 3.58 -1.04
CA ILE A 153 -5.59 3.34 -2.46
C ILE A 153 -4.83 2.09 -2.91
N GLU A 154 -3.55 1.95 -2.55
CA GLU A 154 -2.71 0.80 -2.94
C GLU A 154 -3.33 -0.54 -2.52
N LEU A 155 -3.89 -0.60 -1.31
CA LEU A 155 -4.46 -1.82 -0.74
C LEU A 155 -5.67 -2.36 -1.51
N TYR A 156 -6.43 -1.52 -2.20
CA TYR A 156 -7.74 -1.89 -2.76
C TYR A 156 -7.96 -1.42 -4.20
N THR A 157 -6.93 -0.93 -4.88
CA THR A 157 -7.02 -0.52 -6.28
C THR A 157 -5.88 -1.05 -7.12
N ILE A 158 -6.19 -1.40 -8.36
CA ILE A 158 -5.25 -1.78 -9.40
C ILE A 158 -5.28 -0.75 -10.53
N GLN A 159 -4.51 -1.00 -11.59
CA GLN A 159 -4.49 -0.15 -12.77
C GLN A 159 -5.89 -0.04 -13.39
N GLY A 160 -6.29 1.17 -13.77
CA GLY A 160 -7.56 1.47 -14.43
C GLY A 160 -8.73 1.76 -13.50
N ASP A 161 -8.60 1.49 -12.20
CA ASP A 161 -9.66 1.74 -11.22
C ASP A 161 -9.95 3.24 -11.02
N ILE A 162 -11.16 3.53 -10.54
CA ILE A 162 -11.63 4.89 -10.25
C ILE A 162 -11.74 5.09 -8.73
N VAL A 163 -11.06 6.10 -8.21
CA VAL A 163 -11.13 6.51 -6.81
C VAL A 163 -12.06 7.72 -6.68
N LEU A 164 -13.13 7.57 -5.91
CA LEU A 164 -14.08 8.65 -5.62
C LEU A 164 -13.85 9.20 -4.20
N ASP A 165 -13.71 10.52 -4.10
CA ASP A 165 -13.70 11.25 -2.84
C ASP A 165 -14.67 12.43 -2.92
N PHE A 166 -15.82 12.29 -2.25
CA PHE A 166 -16.89 13.29 -2.25
C PHE A 166 -16.84 14.28 -1.07
N PHE A 167 -15.73 14.26 -0.31
CA PHE A 167 -15.38 15.25 0.71
C PHE A 167 -13.91 15.65 0.53
N SER A 168 -13.58 16.06 -0.70
CA SER A 168 -12.20 16.15 -1.13
C SER A 168 -11.32 17.13 -0.34
N GLY A 169 -11.90 18.18 0.24
CA GLY A 169 -11.17 19.25 0.94
C GLY A 169 -10.02 19.78 0.08
N SER A 170 -8.80 19.74 0.61
CA SER A 170 -7.59 20.11 -0.12
C SER A 170 -7.20 19.17 -1.28
N SER A 171 -7.98 18.15 -1.61
CA SER A 171 -7.72 17.19 -2.70
C SER A 171 -6.47 16.31 -2.49
N THR A 172 -6.24 15.84 -1.26
CA THR A 172 -5.17 14.86 -0.96
C THR A 172 -5.34 13.56 -1.76
N THR A 173 -6.57 13.10 -1.99
CA THR A 173 -6.84 11.85 -2.72
C THR A 173 -6.36 11.91 -4.16
N ALA A 174 -6.65 12.99 -4.90
CA ALA A 174 -6.15 13.18 -6.26
C ALA A 174 -4.61 13.22 -6.31
N HIS A 175 -3.97 13.94 -5.38
CA HIS A 175 -2.51 13.95 -5.24
C HIS A 175 -1.98 12.52 -5.06
N SER A 176 -2.59 11.73 -4.17
CA SER A 176 -2.15 10.38 -3.85
C SER A 176 -2.32 9.41 -5.02
N VAL A 177 -3.39 9.55 -5.82
CA VAL A 177 -3.59 8.77 -7.05
C VAL A 177 -2.50 9.07 -8.08
N MET A 178 -2.20 10.36 -8.34
CA MET A 178 -1.14 10.73 -9.28
C MET A 178 0.24 10.24 -8.81
N GLN A 179 0.51 10.35 -7.51
CA GLN A 179 1.76 9.86 -6.92
C GLN A 179 1.91 8.34 -7.11
N LEU A 180 0.86 7.55 -6.83
CA LEU A 180 0.88 6.09 -7.06
C LEU A 180 1.10 5.73 -8.52
N ASN A 181 0.37 6.37 -9.43
CA ASN A 181 0.51 6.11 -10.87
C ASN A 181 1.95 6.39 -11.34
N ALA A 182 2.61 7.41 -10.79
CA ALA A 182 4.01 7.70 -11.10
C ALA A 182 4.99 6.68 -10.47
N GLU A 183 4.68 6.14 -9.29
CA GLU A 183 5.50 5.13 -8.61
C GLU A 183 5.38 3.74 -9.24
N ASP A 184 4.18 3.33 -9.65
CA ASP A 184 3.89 1.96 -10.11
C ASP A 184 3.54 1.82 -11.60
N GLY A 185 3.60 2.92 -12.35
CA GLY A 185 3.27 2.94 -13.77
C GLY A 185 1.78 2.74 -14.05
N GLY A 186 0.93 2.89 -13.03
CA GLY A 186 -0.51 2.74 -13.15
C GLY A 186 -1.21 3.91 -13.84
N ASN A 187 -2.51 3.72 -14.05
CA ASN A 187 -3.39 4.67 -14.71
C ASN A 187 -4.75 4.79 -13.99
N ARG A 188 -4.71 4.71 -12.65
CA ARG A 188 -5.88 4.94 -11.80
C ARG A 188 -6.44 6.33 -12.06
N LYS A 189 -7.76 6.45 -12.04
CA LYS A 189 -8.47 7.72 -12.23
C LYS A 189 -9.06 8.17 -10.90
N TYR A 190 -9.39 9.45 -10.81
CA TYR A 190 -10.04 10.00 -9.63
C TYR A 190 -11.24 10.88 -9.99
N ILE A 191 -12.21 10.93 -9.08
CA ILE A 191 -13.33 11.87 -9.10
C ILE A 191 -13.36 12.55 -7.73
N MET A 192 -13.27 13.88 -7.74
CA MET A 192 -13.29 14.69 -6.53
C MET A 192 -14.58 15.51 -6.50
N VAL A 193 -15.30 15.50 -5.39
CA VAL A 193 -16.45 16.38 -5.17
C VAL A 193 -16.15 17.26 -3.96
N GLN A 194 -16.44 18.56 -4.11
CA GLN A 194 -16.25 19.56 -3.08
C GLN A 194 -17.36 20.60 -3.16
N LEU A 195 -17.90 20.96 -2.01
CA LEU A 195 -18.78 22.11 -1.90
C LEU A 195 -17.95 23.40 -2.09
N PRO A 196 -18.46 24.42 -2.83
CA PRO A 196 -17.79 25.71 -2.98
C PRO A 196 -17.94 26.57 -1.72
N GLU A 197 -17.58 26.03 -0.56
CA GLU A 197 -17.53 26.73 0.72
C GLU A 197 -16.51 27.87 0.65
N LEU A 198 -16.96 29.08 0.98
CA LEU A 198 -16.14 30.28 0.93
C LEU A 198 -15.02 30.21 1.98
N CYS A 199 -13.84 30.67 1.58
CA CYS A 199 -12.75 30.86 2.53
C CYS A 199 -13.02 32.12 3.36
N ASP A 200 -12.59 32.12 4.63
CA ASP A 200 -12.62 33.31 5.48
C ASP A 200 -11.81 34.44 4.84
N GLU A 201 -12.39 35.64 4.71
CA GLU A 201 -11.75 36.79 4.06
C GLU A 201 -10.44 37.21 4.74
N SER A 202 -10.29 36.92 6.03
CA SER A 202 -9.08 37.19 6.81
C SER A 202 -7.98 36.13 6.62
N SER A 203 -8.30 34.97 6.05
CA SER A 203 -7.36 33.86 5.86
C SER A 203 -6.27 34.17 4.83
N GLU A 204 -5.12 33.50 4.96
CA GLU A 204 -4.04 33.57 3.96
C GLU A 204 -4.51 33.03 2.60
N ALA A 205 -5.35 31.98 2.60
CA ALA A 205 -5.91 31.42 1.38
C ALA A 205 -6.70 32.46 0.57
N TYR A 206 -7.59 33.20 1.25
CA TYR A 206 -8.40 34.23 0.59
C TYR A 206 -7.53 35.38 0.06
N LYS A 207 -6.55 35.83 0.87
CA LYS A 207 -5.57 36.87 0.46
C LYS A 207 -4.71 36.44 -0.72
N ALA A 208 -4.44 35.14 -0.86
CA ALA A 208 -3.74 34.56 -2.01
C ALA A 208 -4.65 34.35 -3.24
N GLY A 209 -5.93 34.73 -3.18
CA GLY A 209 -6.87 34.68 -4.29
C GLY A 209 -7.78 33.45 -4.33
N TYR A 210 -7.68 32.54 -3.36
CA TYR A 210 -8.54 31.36 -3.27
C TYR A 210 -9.85 31.71 -2.55
N LYS A 211 -10.89 31.99 -3.32
CA LYS A 211 -12.20 32.42 -2.78
C LYS A 211 -12.97 31.31 -2.05
N ASN A 212 -12.75 30.06 -2.43
CA ASN A 212 -13.44 28.90 -1.86
C ASN A 212 -12.54 27.67 -1.86
N ILE A 213 -12.95 26.63 -1.12
CA ILE A 213 -12.19 25.39 -0.97
C ILE A 213 -11.95 24.66 -2.31
N CYS A 214 -12.88 24.77 -3.27
CA CYS A 214 -12.70 24.17 -4.59
C CYS A 214 -11.50 24.78 -5.34
N GLU A 215 -11.25 26.08 -5.21
CA GLU A 215 -10.08 26.73 -5.82
C GLU A 215 -8.78 26.16 -5.26
N ILE A 216 -8.69 25.97 -3.94
CA ILE A 216 -7.53 25.36 -3.27
C ILE A 216 -7.32 23.93 -3.78
N GLY A 217 -8.37 23.12 -3.85
CA GLY A 217 -8.30 21.74 -4.32
C GLY A 217 -7.82 21.64 -5.78
N LYS A 218 -8.41 22.46 -6.68
CA LYS A 218 -7.98 22.53 -8.10
C LYS A 218 -6.51 22.91 -8.21
N GLU A 219 -6.07 23.90 -7.43
CA GLU A 219 -4.70 24.37 -7.50
C GLU A 219 -3.71 23.35 -6.92
N ARG A 220 -4.06 22.68 -5.82
CA ARG A 220 -3.28 21.57 -5.29
C ARG A 220 -3.08 20.49 -6.34
N ILE A 221 -4.13 20.11 -7.08
CA ILE A 221 -4.02 19.08 -8.12
C ILE A 221 -3.02 19.51 -9.21
N ARG A 222 -3.10 20.75 -9.70
CA ARG A 222 -2.15 21.26 -10.71
C ARG A 222 -0.71 21.21 -10.21
N ARG A 223 -0.46 21.83 -9.05
CA ARG A 223 0.90 21.93 -8.49
C ARG A 223 1.47 20.57 -8.12
N ALA A 224 0.64 19.67 -7.58
CA ALA A 224 1.06 18.30 -7.28
C ALA A 224 1.43 17.54 -8.57
N GLY A 225 0.60 17.64 -9.61
CA GLY A 225 0.88 17.01 -10.91
C GLY A 225 2.22 17.44 -11.49
N GLU A 226 2.49 18.76 -11.53
CA GLU A 226 3.76 19.31 -12.02
C GLU A 226 4.95 18.92 -11.13
N LYS A 227 4.79 18.93 -9.81
CA LYS A 227 5.83 18.49 -8.87
C LYS A 227 6.17 17.01 -9.05
N ILE A 228 5.18 16.16 -9.31
CA ILE A 228 5.39 14.72 -9.53
C ILE A 228 6.09 14.49 -10.87
N LYS A 229 5.68 15.19 -11.93
CA LYS A 229 6.33 15.09 -13.25
C LYS A 229 7.80 15.55 -13.24
N SER A 230 8.13 16.55 -12.44
CA SER A 230 9.50 17.06 -12.29
C SER A 230 10.36 16.28 -11.29
N ASN A 231 9.79 15.33 -10.54
CA ASN A 231 10.53 14.57 -9.54
C ASN A 231 11.42 13.49 -10.16
N GLU A 232 12.72 13.77 -10.29
CA GLU A 232 13.72 12.87 -10.87
C GLU A 232 13.92 11.55 -10.11
N SER A 233 13.46 11.44 -8.85
CA SER A 233 13.55 10.19 -8.10
C SER A 233 12.55 9.12 -8.57
N LEU A 234 11.55 9.50 -9.39
CA LEU A 234 10.55 8.59 -9.94
C LEU A 234 10.96 8.12 -11.35
N PRO A 235 10.60 6.88 -11.75
CA PRO A 235 10.94 6.35 -13.06
C PRO A 235 10.50 7.27 -14.20
N LEU A 236 11.44 7.59 -15.12
CA LEU A 236 11.20 8.53 -16.22
C LEU A 236 10.00 8.10 -17.08
N GLU A 237 9.93 6.83 -17.45
CA GLU A 237 8.85 6.28 -18.28
C GLU A 237 7.46 6.48 -17.63
N ASN A 238 7.37 6.35 -16.30
CA ASN A 238 6.11 6.53 -15.59
C ASN A 238 5.71 8.02 -15.57
N ARG A 239 6.68 8.92 -15.36
CA ARG A 239 6.43 10.37 -15.32
C ARG A 239 6.01 10.92 -16.69
N GLU A 240 6.59 10.41 -17.78
CA GLU A 240 6.23 10.82 -19.14
C GLU A 240 4.81 10.40 -19.51
N LYS A 241 4.36 9.23 -19.05
CA LYS A 241 3.00 8.71 -19.30
C LYS A 241 1.96 9.21 -18.29
N LEU A 242 2.38 9.91 -17.23
CA LEU A 242 1.50 10.35 -16.16
C LEU A 242 0.46 11.37 -16.65
N ASP A 243 -0.81 10.97 -16.56
CA ASP A 243 -1.94 11.89 -16.75
C ASP A 243 -2.17 12.71 -15.47
N ILE A 244 -1.92 14.01 -15.57
CA ILE A 244 -2.18 15.00 -14.51
C ILE A 244 -3.38 15.90 -14.85
N GLY A 245 -4.02 15.65 -16.00
CA GLY A 245 -5.14 16.43 -16.47
C GLY A 245 -6.40 16.14 -15.66
N PHE A 246 -7.26 17.15 -15.53
CA PHE A 246 -8.59 16.99 -14.96
C PHE A 246 -9.57 17.98 -15.58
N LYS A 247 -10.85 17.63 -15.55
CA LYS A 247 -11.95 18.50 -15.96
C LYS A 247 -12.70 18.97 -14.72
N VAL A 248 -13.16 20.22 -14.75
CA VAL A 248 -13.93 20.83 -13.67
C VAL A 248 -15.36 20.99 -14.13
N PHE A 249 -16.29 20.45 -13.33
CA PHE A 249 -17.72 20.60 -13.53
C PHE A 249 -18.30 21.30 -12.32
N LYS A 250 -19.41 22.02 -12.52
CA LYS A 250 -20.23 22.60 -11.45
C LYS A 250 -21.64 22.07 -11.59
N LEU A 251 -22.31 21.87 -10.45
CA LEU A 251 -23.75 21.66 -10.47
C LEU A 251 -24.43 22.98 -10.85
N ASP A 252 -25.40 22.88 -11.75
CA ASP A 252 -26.25 24.00 -12.13
C ASP A 252 -27.64 23.81 -11.50
N CYS A 253 -28.46 24.86 -11.57
CA CYS A 253 -29.86 24.75 -11.20
C CYS A 253 -30.58 23.73 -12.08
N SER A 254 -31.51 22.97 -11.49
CA SER A 254 -32.34 22.04 -12.24
C SER A 254 -33.15 22.80 -13.28
N ASN A 255 -33.13 22.32 -14.53
CA ASN A 255 -34.02 22.77 -15.60
C ASN A 255 -35.35 21.98 -15.62
N ILE A 256 -35.54 21.05 -14.68
CA ILE A 256 -36.80 20.32 -14.47
C ILE A 256 -37.78 21.28 -13.79
N LYS A 257 -38.91 21.54 -14.45
CA LYS A 257 -40.08 22.14 -13.79
C LYS A 257 -40.65 21.08 -12.84
N GLU A 258 -40.74 21.38 -11.55
CA GLU A 258 -41.58 20.57 -10.65
C GLU A 258 -42.98 20.47 -11.26
N TRP A 259 -43.55 19.27 -11.23
CA TRP A 259 -44.79 18.90 -11.93
C TRP A 259 -45.88 19.96 -11.70
N ASP A 260 -46.25 20.66 -12.77
CA ASP A 260 -47.33 21.64 -12.77
C ASP A 260 -48.66 20.88 -12.91
N THR A 261 -49.49 20.91 -11.86
CA THR A 261 -50.82 20.28 -11.88
C THR A 261 -51.84 21.10 -12.66
N ASP A 262 -51.51 22.30 -13.12
CA ASP A 262 -52.41 23.19 -13.86
C ASP A 262 -52.37 22.90 -15.38
N THR A 263 -52.57 21.65 -15.75
CA THR A 263 -52.98 21.31 -17.12
C THR A 263 -54.49 21.53 -17.26
N GLU A 264 -54.86 22.69 -17.82
CA GLU A 264 -56.21 22.99 -18.35
C GLU A 264 -56.65 21.99 -19.43
#